data_AF-A0A3D2J2Y0-F1
#
_entry.id   AF-A0A3D2J2Y0-F1
#
_cell.length_a   1.000
_cell.length_b   1.000
_cell.length_c   1.000
_cell.angle_alpha   90.00
_cell.angle_beta   90.00
_cell.angle_gamma   90.00
#
_symmetry.space_group_name_H-M   'P 1'
#
loop_
_entity.id
_entity.type
_entity.pdbx_description
1 polymer ?
#
loop_
_entity_poly.entity_id
_entity_poly.type
_entity_poly.pdbx_seq_one_letter_code
_entity_poly.pdbx_strand_id
1 'polypeptide(L)'
;MEHPQQHISSNNQFVVDLLTTLREEKYSLIAWQRFLVRSWQMSCETARTFPSLKRSWVHVTILMSALAFGLCIFTYIVEGSGTVLRLLPGLICCVAWQQSDLFWHLGLNRDSGTGQIFTSIGVANILTGLRGLCASYVLARLVGGLHTPTWLAFSLFIIGIVTDIFDGLVARTTQTQSKLGQIADGETDFCLYGAICIILVQNSLLPLWLGLVMIARFLLPLIGALLSYFLFAHPLRFGSTRIGKFAGLSQCLYFLVLLAPPLFAPLTHLIALPLLIVTLVLLALAPIAQITANVSRETY
;
A
#
# COMPACT_ATOMS: atom_id res chain seq x y z
N MET A 1 -0.51 -23.99 33.55
CA MET A 1 -1.49 -23.07 32.94
C MET A 1 -0.81 -21.72 32.84
N GLU A 2 -0.05 -21.50 31.77
CA GLU A 2 0.68 -20.23 31.57
C GLU A 2 -0.27 -19.17 31.05
N HIS A 3 -0.22 -18.00 31.68
CA HIS A 3 -1.12 -16.88 31.43
C HIS A 3 -0.88 -16.27 30.04
N PRO A 4 -1.92 -16.02 29.22
CA PRO A 4 -1.81 -15.35 27.91
C PRO A 4 -1.22 -13.93 27.96
N GLN A 5 -1.16 -13.30 29.14
CA GLN A 5 -0.69 -11.92 29.32
C GLN A 5 0.84 -11.77 29.31
N GLN A 6 1.62 -12.80 29.71
CA GLN A 6 3.09 -12.73 29.75
C GLN A 6 3.73 -12.77 28.35
N HIS A 7 3.05 -13.35 27.35
CA HIS A 7 3.53 -13.40 25.97
C HIS A 7 3.25 -12.11 25.17
N ILE A 8 2.33 -11.26 25.64
CA ILE A 8 1.95 -9.99 24.98
C ILE A 8 2.96 -8.89 25.34
N SER A 9 3.46 -8.87 26.59
CA SER A 9 4.52 -7.96 27.02
C SER A 9 5.84 -8.25 26.30
N SER A 10 6.21 -9.52 26.13
CA SER A 10 7.49 -9.90 25.52
C SER A 10 7.61 -9.52 24.05
N ASN A 11 6.52 -9.53 23.28
CA ASN A 11 6.55 -9.26 21.84
C ASN A 11 6.52 -7.76 21.49
N ASN A 12 5.77 -6.95 22.25
CA ASN A 12 5.87 -5.49 22.13
C ASN A 12 7.24 -5.01 22.63
N GLN A 13 7.80 -5.62 23.69
CA GLN A 13 9.19 -5.40 24.07
C GLN A 13 10.16 -5.81 22.97
N PHE A 14 9.94 -6.93 22.27
CA PHE A 14 10.83 -7.37 21.19
C PHE A 14 10.81 -6.47 19.95
N VAL A 15 9.65 -5.97 19.52
CA VAL A 15 9.57 -4.99 18.41
C VAL A 15 10.22 -3.67 18.82
N VAL A 16 10.00 -3.23 20.07
CA VAL A 16 10.70 -2.07 20.62
C VAL A 16 12.20 -2.34 20.68
N ASP A 17 12.64 -3.53 21.08
CA ASP A 17 14.04 -3.95 21.15
C ASP A 17 14.70 -4.04 19.77
N LEU A 18 13.97 -4.45 18.74
CA LEU A 18 14.42 -4.46 17.34
C LEU A 18 14.62 -3.04 16.81
N LEU A 19 13.70 -2.14 17.14
CA LEU A 19 13.80 -0.74 16.77
C LEU A 19 14.87 -0.01 17.58
N THR A 20 15.10 -0.37 18.84
CA THR A 20 16.22 0.15 19.65
C THR A 20 17.56 -0.40 19.18
N THR A 21 17.68 -1.69 18.83
CA THR A 21 18.92 -2.22 18.24
C THR A 21 19.23 -1.60 16.88
N LEU A 22 18.24 -1.39 16.01
CA LEU A 22 18.43 -0.62 14.78
C LEU A 22 18.89 0.81 15.06
N ARG A 23 18.29 1.45 16.07
CA ARG A 23 18.64 2.80 16.53
C ARG A 23 20.07 2.89 17.05
N GLU A 24 20.47 1.95 17.89
CA GLU A 24 21.81 1.88 18.49
C GLU A 24 22.88 1.58 17.45
N GLU A 25 22.58 0.72 16.47
CA GLU A 25 23.49 0.39 15.36
C GLU A 25 23.43 1.38 14.19
N LYS A 26 22.83 2.56 14.40
CA LYS A 26 22.70 3.66 13.43
C LYS A 26 22.22 3.20 12.04
N TYR A 27 21.34 2.20 11.99
CA TYR A 27 20.77 1.68 10.73
C TYR A 27 21.84 1.27 9.70
N SER A 28 22.99 0.73 10.16
CA SER A 28 24.00 0.16 9.25
C SER A 28 23.37 -0.93 8.37
N LEU A 29 24.00 -1.23 7.22
CA LEU A 29 23.53 -2.31 6.32
C LEU A 29 23.41 -3.64 7.07
N ILE A 30 24.30 -3.90 8.03
CA ILE A 30 24.30 -5.10 8.88
C ILE A 30 23.14 -5.08 9.88
N ALA A 31 22.80 -3.92 10.43
CA ALA A 31 21.65 -3.73 11.31
C ALA A 31 20.33 -3.99 10.57
N TRP A 32 20.22 -3.49 9.34
CA TRP A 32 19.08 -3.78 8.46
C TRP A 32 18.97 -5.26 8.13
N GLN A 33 20.08 -5.92 7.80
CA GLN A 33 20.08 -7.35 7.55
C GLN A 33 19.62 -8.14 8.79
N ARG A 34 20.11 -7.78 9.98
CA ARG A 34 19.69 -8.41 11.25
C ARG A 34 18.22 -8.15 11.57
N PHE A 35 17.75 -6.93 11.36
CA PHE A 35 16.34 -6.59 11.51
C PHE A 35 15.47 -7.45 10.60
N LEU A 36 15.82 -7.52 9.31
CA LEU A 36 15.06 -8.28 8.35
C LEU A 36 15.03 -9.77 8.70
N VAL A 37 16.17 -10.37 9.00
CA VAL A 37 16.24 -11.79 9.39
C VAL A 37 15.40 -12.06 10.64
N ARG A 38 15.45 -11.20 11.65
CA ARG A 38 14.67 -11.36 12.89
C ARG A 38 13.17 -11.17 12.66
N SER A 39 12.76 -10.22 11.81
CA SER A 39 11.36 -10.05 11.42
C SER A 39 10.82 -11.30 10.72
N TRP A 40 11.60 -11.91 9.83
CA TRP A 40 11.24 -13.17 9.19
C TRP A 40 11.09 -14.33 10.19
N GLN A 41 12.04 -14.46 11.11
CA GLN A 41 12.01 -15.48 12.17
C GLN A 41 10.76 -15.32 13.04
N MET A 42 10.43 -14.09 13.43
CA MET A 42 9.23 -13.78 14.21
C MET A 42 7.94 -14.15 13.47
N SER A 43 7.86 -13.87 12.17
CA SER A 43 6.73 -14.33 11.37
C SER A 43 6.63 -15.85 11.33
N CYS A 44 7.76 -16.55 11.13
CA CYS A 44 7.81 -18.00 11.14
C CYS A 44 7.36 -18.60 12.48
N GLU A 45 7.78 -18.01 13.59
CA GLU A 45 7.34 -18.40 14.94
C GLU A 45 5.85 -18.14 15.14
N THR A 46 5.36 -16.97 14.74
CA THR A 46 3.93 -16.63 14.79
C THR A 46 3.10 -17.65 14.02
N ALA A 47 3.54 -18.03 12.82
CA ALA A 47 2.86 -19.02 11.98
C ALA A 47 2.88 -20.44 12.58
N ARG A 48 3.89 -20.78 13.41
CA ARG A 48 3.94 -22.05 14.15
C ARG A 48 3.03 -22.03 15.37
N THR A 49 3.03 -20.94 16.13
CA THR A 49 2.21 -20.78 17.35
C THR A 49 0.72 -20.65 17.04
N PHE A 50 0.36 -20.00 15.92
CA PHE A 50 -1.02 -19.77 15.50
C PHE A 50 -1.35 -20.49 14.17
N PRO A 51 -1.58 -21.82 14.18
CA PRO A 51 -1.80 -22.60 12.96
C PRO A 51 -3.08 -22.20 12.20
N SER A 52 -4.11 -21.68 12.89
CA SER A 52 -5.32 -21.14 12.27
C SER A 52 -5.03 -19.92 11.38
N LEU A 53 -4.19 -19.01 11.87
CA LEU A 53 -3.78 -17.82 11.13
C LEU A 53 -2.93 -18.20 9.92
N LYS A 54 -2.00 -19.15 10.07
CA LYS A 54 -1.23 -19.70 8.94
C LYS A 54 -2.17 -20.32 7.89
N ARG A 55 -3.17 -21.09 8.30
CA ARG A 55 -4.15 -21.69 7.37
C ARG A 55 -4.96 -20.61 6.65
N SER A 56 -5.37 -19.55 7.35
CA SER A 56 -6.01 -18.38 6.76
C SER A 56 -5.12 -17.73 5.69
N TRP A 57 -3.83 -17.54 5.97
CA TRP A 57 -2.86 -17.04 4.99
C TRP A 57 -2.71 -17.93 3.76
N VAL A 58 -2.65 -19.25 3.94
CA VAL A 58 -2.62 -20.19 2.80
C VAL A 58 -3.88 -20.05 1.94
N HIS A 59 -5.06 -19.94 2.55
CA HIS A 59 -6.30 -19.74 1.78
C HIS A 59 -6.31 -18.41 1.01
N VAL A 60 -5.84 -17.32 1.61
CA VAL A 60 -5.71 -16.03 0.92
C VAL A 60 -4.70 -16.13 -0.23
N THR A 61 -3.57 -16.79 -0.02
CA THR A 61 -2.54 -17.01 -1.05
C THR A 61 -3.10 -17.81 -2.23
N ILE A 62 -3.86 -18.88 -1.96
CA ILE A 62 -4.52 -19.69 -2.99
C ILE A 62 -5.55 -18.83 -3.75
N LEU A 63 -6.37 -18.06 -3.03
CA LEU A 63 -7.36 -17.16 -3.64
C LEU A 63 -6.69 -16.15 -4.57
N MET A 64 -5.66 -15.44 -4.12
CA MET A 64 -4.94 -14.45 -4.92
C MET A 64 -4.26 -15.09 -6.13
N SER A 65 -3.69 -16.28 -5.97
CA SER A 65 -3.08 -17.02 -7.07
C SER A 65 -4.11 -17.50 -8.10
N ALA A 66 -5.28 -17.96 -7.65
CA ALA A 66 -6.37 -18.36 -8.53
C ALA A 66 -6.94 -17.16 -9.32
N LEU A 67 -7.09 -16.00 -8.67
CA LEU A 67 -7.52 -14.76 -9.34
C LEU A 67 -6.46 -14.26 -10.33
N ALA A 68 -5.17 -14.33 -9.97
CA ALA A 68 -4.08 -14.00 -10.89
C ALA A 68 -4.07 -14.91 -12.13
N PHE A 69 -4.32 -16.21 -11.94
CA PHE A 69 -4.49 -17.15 -13.04
C PHE A 69 -5.72 -16.81 -13.91
N GLY A 70 -6.84 -16.43 -13.29
CA GLY A 70 -8.01 -15.91 -13.99
C GLY A 70 -7.71 -14.66 -14.84
N LEU A 71 -6.89 -13.73 -14.32
CA LEU A 71 -6.42 -12.56 -15.07
C LEU A 71 -5.55 -12.95 -16.27
N CYS A 72 -4.71 -13.98 -16.14
CA CYS A 72 -3.95 -14.54 -17.27
C CYS A 72 -4.89 -15.13 -18.33
N ILE A 73 -5.91 -15.90 -17.95
CA ILE A 73 -6.91 -16.45 -18.88
C ILE A 73 -7.68 -15.32 -19.57
N PHE A 74 -8.13 -14.31 -18.82
CA PHE A 74 -8.81 -13.16 -19.39
C PHE A 74 -7.92 -12.44 -20.41
N THR A 75 -6.65 -12.18 -20.06
CA THR A 75 -5.68 -11.55 -20.95
C THR A 75 -5.41 -12.42 -22.19
N TYR A 76 -5.36 -13.75 -22.04
CA TYR A 76 -5.22 -14.68 -23.15
C TYR A 76 -6.40 -14.57 -24.13
N ILE A 77 -7.63 -14.51 -23.62
CA ILE A 77 -8.84 -14.43 -24.45
C ILE A 77 -8.92 -13.08 -25.17
N VAL A 78 -8.57 -11.98 -24.50
CA VAL A 78 -8.73 -10.62 -25.03
C VAL A 78 -7.57 -10.20 -25.93
N GLU A 79 -6.32 -10.56 -25.58
CA GLU A 79 -5.11 -10.04 -26.22
C GLU A 79 -4.20 -11.13 -26.81
N GLY A 80 -4.48 -12.41 -26.55
CA GLY A 80 -3.74 -13.55 -27.09
C GLY A 80 -2.54 -14.01 -26.26
N SER A 81 -1.88 -15.07 -26.72
CA SER A 81 -0.79 -15.75 -26.02
C SER A 81 0.49 -14.92 -25.86
N GLY A 82 0.82 -14.09 -26.87
CA GLY A 82 2.04 -13.28 -26.86
C GLY A 82 2.06 -12.26 -25.72
N THR A 83 0.92 -11.63 -25.44
CA THR A 83 0.76 -10.70 -24.31
C THR A 83 0.91 -11.43 -22.98
N VAL A 84 0.29 -12.59 -22.82
CA VAL A 84 0.35 -13.37 -21.58
C VAL A 84 1.79 -13.79 -21.27
N LEU A 85 2.57 -14.20 -22.27
CA LEU A 85 3.95 -14.60 -22.07
C LEU A 85 4.82 -13.44 -21.54
N ARG A 86 4.56 -12.20 -21.97
CA ARG A 86 5.25 -11.01 -21.47
C ARG A 86 4.76 -10.56 -20.09
N LEU A 87 3.46 -10.75 -19.81
CA LEU A 87 2.84 -10.42 -18.53
C LEU A 87 3.29 -11.36 -17.40
N LEU A 88 3.37 -12.65 -17.69
CA LEU A 88 3.43 -13.72 -16.69
C LEU A 88 4.63 -13.63 -15.73
N PRO A 89 5.87 -13.36 -16.17
CA PRO A 89 7.01 -13.22 -15.25
C PRO A 89 6.80 -12.08 -14.25
N GLY A 90 6.31 -10.92 -14.73
CA GLY A 90 6.02 -9.76 -13.88
C GLY A 90 4.89 -10.04 -12.90
N LEU A 91 3.83 -10.71 -13.35
CA LEU A 91 2.68 -11.02 -12.50
C LEU A 91 3.03 -12.03 -11.42
N ILE A 92 3.75 -13.10 -11.77
CA ILE A 92 4.24 -14.08 -10.79
C ILE A 92 5.13 -13.39 -9.76
N CYS A 93 6.06 -12.54 -10.20
CA CYS A 93 6.94 -11.82 -9.29
C CYS A 93 6.16 -10.92 -8.34
N CYS A 94 5.22 -10.11 -8.84
CA CYS A 94 4.43 -9.20 -8.02
C CYS A 94 3.51 -9.94 -7.04
N VAL A 95 2.82 -11.00 -7.48
CA VAL A 95 1.96 -11.80 -6.61
C VAL A 95 2.79 -12.53 -5.56
N ALA A 96 3.93 -13.12 -5.94
CA ALA A 96 4.83 -13.77 -4.99
C ALA A 96 5.36 -12.77 -3.95
N TRP A 97 5.74 -11.56 -4.38
CA TRP A 97 6.11 -10.48 -3.47
C TRP A 97 4.97 -10.12 -2.52
N GLN A 98 3.77 -9.85 -3.04
CA GLN A 98 2.59 -9.49 -2.26
C GLN A 98 2.25 -10.54 -1.19
N GLN A 99 2.31 -11.83 -1.53
CA GLN A 99 2.00 -12.90 -0.55
C GLN A 99 3.14 -13.11 0.45
N SER A 100 4.39 -12.90 0.03
CA SER A 100 5.56 -12.96 0.90
C SER A 100 5.58 -11.81 1.90
N ASP A 101 5.21 -10.60 1.47
CA ASP A 101 5.07 -9.43 2.35
C ASP A 101 3.97 -9.65 3.40
N LEU A 102 2.80 -10.12 2.96
CA LEU A 102 1.70 -10.44 3.87
C LEU A 102 2.11 -11.50 4.91
N PHE A 103 2.91 -12.48 4.50
CA PHE A 103 3.48 -13.46 5.43
C PHE A 103 4.51 -12.80 6.35
N TRP A 104 5.41 -11.97 5.83
CA TRP A 104 6.42 -11.27 6.61
C TRP A 104 5.80 -10.46 7.76
N HIS A 105 4.66 -9.83 7.50
CA HIS A 105 3.95 -8.99 8.46
C HIS A 105 2.89 -9.71 9.30
N LEU A 106 2.78 -11.06 9.22
CA LEU A 106 1.74 -11.84 9.90
C LEU A 106 1.68 -11.59 11.42
N GLY A 107 2.83 -11.36 12.07
CA GLY A 107 2.94 -11.02 13.49
C GLY A 107 2.30 -9.69 13.90
N LEU A 108 2.03 -8.81 12.93
CA LEU A 108 1.36 -7.52 13.11
C LEU A 108 -0.17 -7.60 12.93
N ASN A 109 -0.72 -8.79 12.66
CA ASN A 109 -2.16 -8.99 12.57
C ASN A 109 -2.81 -9.03 13.95
N ARG A 110 -2.73 -7.90 14.66
CA ARG A 110 -3.19 -7.71 16.03
C ARG A 110 -4.24 -6.62 16.09
N ASP A 111 -5.19 -6.78 17.00
CA ASP A 111 -6.14 -5.73 17.34
C ASP A 111 -5.40 -4.49 17.84
N SER A 112 -5.79 -3.34 17.29
CA SER A 112 -5.26 -2.03 17.65
C SER A 112 -5.61 -1.61 19.08
N GLY A 113 -6.71 -2.12 19.64
CA GLY A 113 -7.12 -1.85 21.02
C GLY A 113 -6.54 -2.85 22.03
N THR A 114 -6.85 -4.14 21.86
CA THR A 114 -6.50 -5.18 22.86
C THR A 114 -5.12 -5.80 22.68
N GLY A 115 -4.48 -5.63 21.51
CA GLY A 115 -3.17 -6.22 21.19
C GLY A 115 -3.18 -7.74 20.94
N GLN A 116 -4.36 -8.37 20.97
CA GLN A 116 -4.51 -9.79 20.69
C GLN A 116 -4.33 -10.07 19.19
N ILE A 117 -3.70 -11.20 18.85
CA ILE A 117 -3.55 -11.63 17.45
C ILE A 117 -4.88 -12.15 16.93
N PHE A 118 -5.30 -11.68 15.76
CA PHE A 118 -6.45 -12.25 15.06
C PHE A 118 -6.10 -13.64 14.51
N THR A 119 -7.00 -14.59 14.67
CA THR A 119 -6.84 -15.98 14.18
C THR A 119 -7.05 -16.12 12.67
N SER A 120 -7.49 -15.05 12.00
CA SER A 120 -7.73 -14.96 10.57
C SER A 120 -7.19 -13.62 10.05
N ILE A 121 -6.80 -13.57 8.78
CA ILE A 121 -6.42 -12.33 8.09
C ILE A 121 -7.59 -11.35 8.05
N GLY A 122 -8.82 -11.84 7.94
CA GLY A 122 -10.03 -11.02 7.93
C GLY A 122 -10.37 -10.46 6.54
N VAL A 123 -11.65 -10.10 6.38
CA VAL A 123 -12.21 -9.70 5.08
C VAL A 123 -11.63 -8.37 4.59
N ALA A 124 -11.39 -7.41 5.48
CA ALA A 124 -10.78 -6.12 5.12
C ALA A 124 -9.41 -6.32 4.44
N ASN A 125 -8.53 -7.14 5.03
CA ASN A 125 -7.21 -7.41 4.46
C ASN A 125 -7.29 -8.22 3.15
N ILE A 126 -8.34 -9.03 2.95
CA ILE A 126 -8.59 -9.67 1.65
C ILE A 126 -8.93 -8.62 0.59
N LEU A 127 -9.78 -7.63 0.91
CA LEU A 127 -10.10 -6.52 0.00
C LEU A 127 -8.87 -5.68 -0.34
N THR A 128 -8.04 -5.35 0.66
CA THR A 128 -6.73 -4.72 0.43
C THR A 128 -5.85 -5.58 -0.48
N GLY A 129 -5.84 -6.91 -0.28
CA GLY A 129 -5.14 -7.84 -1.15
C GLY A 129 -5.66 -7.88 -2.60
N LEU A 130 -6.97 -7.73 -2.82
CA LEU A 130 -7.55 -7.63 -4.15
C LEU A 130 -7.11 -6.35 -4.88
N ARG A 131 -7.03 -5.24 -4.15
CA ARG A 131 -6.46 -3.99 -4.65
C ARG A 131 -4.97 -4.17 -4.99
N GLY A 132 -4.21 -4.87 -4.14
CA GLY A 132 -2.82 -5.25 -4.39
C GLY A 132 -2.63 -6.13 -5.62
N LEU A 133 -3.60 -7.01 -5.90
CA LEU A 133 -3.60 -7.82 -7.11
C LEU A 133 -3.85 -6.96 -8.36
N CYS A 134 -4.73 -5.96 -8.27
CA CYS A 134 -4.92 -4.97 -9.35
C CYS A 134 -3.60 -4.23 -9.62
N ALA A 135 -2.93 -3.74 -8.57
CA ALA A 135 -1.62 -3.09 -8.70
C ALA A 135 -0.58 -4.03 -9.33
N SER A 136 -0.52 -5.28 -8.87
CA SER A 136 0.38 -6.32 -9.40
C SER A 136 0.17 -6.58 -10.89
N TYR A 137 -1.09 -6.65 -11.33
CA TYR A 137 -1.43 -6.85 -12.73
C TYR A 137 -0.99 -5.66 -13.59
N VAL A 138 -1.24 -4.43 -13.14
CA VAL A 138 -0.83 -3.21 -13.84
C VAL A 138 0.69 -3.10 -13.94
N LEU A 139 1.40 -3.34 -12.83
CA LEU A 139 2.86 -3.35 -12.78
C LEU A 139 3.45 -4.44 -13.69
N ALA A 140 2.85 -5.62 -13.72
CA ALA A 140 3.28 -6.70 -14.61
C ALA A 140 3.16 -6.32 -16.08
N ARG A 141 2.09 -5.60 -16.48
CA ARG A 141 1.96 -5.06 -17.84
C ARG A 141 3.09 -4.07 -18.16
N LEU A 142 3.37 -3.14 -17.23
CA LEU A 142 4.44 -2.16 -17.39
C LEU A 142 5.82 -2.83 -17.55
N VAL A 143 6.15 -3.80 -16.70
CA VAL A 143 7.41 -4.56 -16.76
C VAL A 143 7.51 -5.39 -18.04
N GLY A 144 6.40 -5.97 -18.49
CA GLY A 144 6.31 -6.72 -19.74
C GLY A 144 6.38 -5.84 -21.01
N GLY A 145 6.49 -4.52 -20.87
CA GLY A 145 6.48 -3.57 -22.00
C GLY A 145 5.15 -3.55 -22.75
N LEU A 146 4.05 -3.89 -22.08
CA LEU A 146 2.72 -3.96 -22.65
C LEU A 146 2.02 -2.61 -22.50
N HIS A 147 1.44 -2.12 -23.60
CA HIS A 147 0.57 -0.97 -23.54
C HIS A 147 -0.69 -1.32 -22.73
N THR A 148 -1.07 -0.43 -21.81
CA THR A 148 -2.28 -0.61 -21.00
C THR A 148 -3.33 0.39 -21.48
N PRO A 149 -4.42 -0.09 -22.10
CA PRO A 149 -5.44 0.81 -22.63
C PRO A 149 -6.15 1.54 -21.49
N THR A 150 -6.55 2.79 -21.76
CA THR A 150 -7.16 3.68 -20.76
C THR A 150 -8.38 3.07 -20.08
N TRP A 151 -9.22 2.32 -20.81
CA TRP A 151 -10.40 1.66 -20.23
C TRP A 151 -10.02 0.62 -19.16
N LEU A 152 -8.95 -0.14 -19.38
CA LEU A 152 -8.48 -1.17 -18.45
C LEU A 152 -7.89 -0.51 -17.20
N ALA A 153 -7.07 0.54 -17.39
CA ALA A 153 -6.54 1.33 -16.29
C ALA A 153 -7.67 1.98 -15.46
N PHE A 154 -8.69 2.53 -16.12
CA PHE A 154 -9.89 3.09 -15.48
C PHE A 154 -10.63 2.04 -14.65
N SER A 155 -10.93 0.86 -15.23
CA SER A 155 -11.62 -0.22 -14.52
C SER A 155 -10.86 -0.70 -13.29
N LEU A 156 -9.55 -0.93 -13.41
CA LEU A 156 -8.72 -1.38 -12.30
C LEU A 156 -8.58 -0.30 -11.21
N PHE A 157 -8.49 0.97 -11.60
CA PHE A 157 -8.43 2.07 -10.66
C PHE A 157 -9.75 2.26 -9.89
N ILE A 158 -10.90 2.13 -10.57
CA ILE A 158 -12.22 2.13 -9.92
C ILE A 158 -12.35 0.97 -8.93
N ILE A 159 -11.95 -0.25 -9.32
CA ILE A 159 -11.95 -1.40 -8.42
C ILE A 159 -11.07 -1.12 -7.19
N GLY A 160 -9.90 -0.49 -7.38
CA GLY A 160 -9.03 -0.07 -6.29
C GLY A 160 -9.69 0.92 -5.33
N ILE A 161 -10.34 1.97 -5.83
CA ILE A 161 -11.04 2.96 -5.00
C ILE A 161 -12.20 2.30 -4.23
N VAL A 162 -12.98 1.46 -4.90
CA VAL A 162 -14.10 0.77 -4.27
C VAL A 162 -13.58 -0.15 -3.15
N THR A 163 -12.56 -0.95 -3.42
CA THR A 163 -11.99 -1.88 -2.42
C THR A 163 -11.40 -1.16 -1.21
N ASP A 164 -10.74 0.00 -1.38
CA ASP A 164 -10.27 0.87 -0.29
C ASP A 164 -11.41 1.35 0.62
N ILE A 165 -12.49 1.85 0.02
CA ILE A 165 -13.65 2.32 0.80
C ILE A 165 -14.27 1.16 1.58
N PHE A 166 -14.43 0.01 0.94
CA PHE A 166 -15.06 -1.16 1.56
C PHE A 166 -14.18 -1.80 2.63
N ASP A 167 -12.86 -1.86 2.46
CA ASP A 167 -11.97 -2.45 3.48
C ASP A 167 -12.00 -1.64 4.80
N GLY A 168 -12.00 -0.31 4.71
CA GLY A 168 -12.07 0.58 5.85
C GLY A 168 -13.43 0.54 6.54
N LEU A 169 -14.52 0.43 5.77
CA LEU A 169 -15.87 0.24 6.31
C LEU A 169 -16.01 -1.10 7.03
N VAL A 170 -15.54 -2.19 6.42
CA VAL A 170 -15.59 -3.53 7.02
C VAL A 170 -14.75 -3.57 8.28
N ALA A 171 -13.52 -3.03 8.27
CA ALA A 171 -12.65 -3.03 9.45
C ALA A 171 -13.24 -2.25 10.64
N ARG A 172 -13.93 -1.12 10.37
CA ARG A 172 -14.58 -0.30 11.41
C ARG A 172 -15.84 -0.94 11.97
N THR A 173 -16.69 -1.51 11.10
CA THR A 173 -17.95 -2.13 11.53
C THR A 173 -17.71 -3.44 12.29
N THR A 174 -16.70 -4.21 11.89
CA THR A 174 -16.35 -5.49 12.52
C THR A 174 -15.30 -5.39 13.63
N GLN A 175 -14.77 -4.19 13.90
CA GLN A 175 -13.70 -3.95 14.88
C GLN A 175 -12.42 -4.78 14.61
N THR A 176 -12.15 -5.13 13.35
CA THR A 176 -10.97 -5.92 12.94
C THR A 176 -9.82 -5.05 12.43
N GLN A 177 -9.61 -3.87 13.02
CA GLN A 177 -8.53 -2.98 12.62
C GLN A 177 -7.18 -3.51 13.09
N SER A 178 -6.29 -3.85 12.15
CA SER A 178 -4.95 -4.36 12.46
C SER A 178 -3.83 -3.50 11.89
N LYS A 179 -2.65 -3.56 12.54
CA LYS A 179 -1.43 -2.88 12.05
C LYS A 179 -0.97 -3.45 10.71
N LEU A 180 -1.12 -4.77 10.53
CA LEU A 180 -0.87 -5.44 9.25
C LEU A 180 -1.69 -4.79 8.13
N GLY A 181 -2.99 -4.59 8.34
CA GLY A 181 -3.86 -3.98 7.34
C GLY A 181 -3.44 -2.54 6.99
N GLN A 182 -3.05 -1.75 7.99
CA GLN A 182 -2.58 -0.37 7.78
C GLN A 182 -1.29 -0.28 6.95
N ILE A 183 -0.37 -1.25 7.12
CA ILE A 183 0.87 -1.31 6.33
C ILE A 183 0.55 -1.76 4.90
N ALA A 184 -0.21 -2.85 4.76
CA ALA A 184 -0.59 -3.39 3.46
C ALA A 184 -1.39 -2.38 2.61
N ASP A 185 -2.24 -1.58 3.25
CA ASP A 185 -2.99 -0.48 2.64
C ASP A 185 -2.06 0.56 2.01
N GLY A 186 -1.10 1.10 2.79
CA GLY A 186 -0.15 2.10 2.31
C GLY A 186 0.75 1.61 1.18
N GLU A 187 1.21 0.36 1.24
CA GLU A 187 2.03 -0.24 0.18
C GLU A 187 1.25 -0.46 -1.11
N THR A 188 0.05 -1.01 -0.97
CA THR A 188 -0.85 -1.28 -2.10
C THR A 188 -1.25 0.01 -2.81
N ASP A 189 -1.57 1.06 -2.05
CA ASP A 189 -1.90 2.37 -2.59
C ASP A 189 -0.73 3.00 -3.33
N PHE A 190 0.47 2.94 -2.76
CA PHE A 190 1.67 3.43 -3.43
C PHE A 190 1.90 2.72 -4.76
N CYS A 191 1.76 1.40 -4.79
CA CYS A 191 1.93 0.60 -5.99
C CYS A 191 0.87 0.91 -7.04
N LEU A 192 -0.41 0.98 -6.65
CA LEU A 192 -1.52 1.23 -7.59
C LEU A 192 -1.45 2.65 -8.16
N TYR A 193 -1.34 3.68 -7.31
CA TYR A 193 -1.27 5.07 -7.76
C TYR A 193 0.00 5.33 -8.57
N GLY A 194 1.14 4.76 -8.17
CA GLY A 194 2.38 4.83 -8.91
C GLY A 194 2.26 4.21 -10.30
N ALA A 195 1.70 3.00 -10.41
CA ALA A 195 1.50 2.31 -11.68
C ALA A 195 0.53 3.05 -12.60
N ILE A 196 -0.60 3.54 -12.08
CA ILE A 196 -1.56 4.35 -12.83
C ILE A 196 -0.93 5.66 -13.31
N CYS A 197 -0.13 6.30 -12.48
CA CYS A 197 0.60 7.50 -12.86
C CYS A 197 1.54 7.25 -14.04
N ILE A 198 2.29 6.14 -14.03
CA ILE A 198 3.18 5.76 -15.13
C ILE A 198 2.37 5.51 -16.42
N ILE A 199 1.22 4.84 -16.32
CA ILE A 199 0.34 4.60 -17.48
C ILE A 199 -0.20 5.91 -18.05
N LEU A 200 -0.63 6.84 -17.21
CA LEU A 200 -1.10 8.15 -17.65
C LEU A 200 -0.01 8.91 -18.42
N VAL A 201 1.25 8.80 -17.98
CA VAL A 201 2.40 9.38 -18.69
C VAL A 201 2.65 8.66 -20.02
N GLN A 202 2.67 7.33 -20.03
CA GLN A 202 2.85 6.55 -21.27
C GLN A 202 1.75 6.81 -22.30
N ASN A 203 0.52 7.01 -21.85
CA ASN A 203 -0.64 7.32 -22.69
C ASN A 203 -0.71 8.81 -23.08
N SER A 204 0.31 9.62 -22.73
CA SER A 204 0.37 11.06 -23.01
C SER A 204 -0.80 11.87 -22.41
N LEU A 205 -1.45 11.34 -21.38
CA LEU A 205 -2.52 12.01 -20.63
C LEU A 205 -1.98 12.86 -19.48
N LEU A 206 -0.77 12.58 -19.02
CA LEU A 206 -0.10 13.30 -17.94
C LEU A 206 1.36 13.62 -18.31
N PRO A 207 1.80 14.88 -18.26
CA PRO A 207 3.21 15.23 -18.37
C PRO A 207 4.06 14.55 -17.30
N LEU A 208 5.28 14.11 -17.66
CA LEU A 208 6.19 13.41 -16.75
C LEU A 208 6.44 14.18 -15.44
N TRP A 209 6.66 15.49 -15.52
CA TRP A 209 6.93 16.32 -14.34
C TRP A 209 5.76 16.34 -13.36
N LEU A 210 4.50 16.34 -13.84
CA LEU A 210 3.31 16.23 -13.00
C LEU A 210 3.22 14.86 -12.36
N GLY A 211 3.53 13.81 -13.11
CA GLY A 211 3.58 12.45 -12.58
C GLY A 211 4.58 12.31 -11.43
N LEU A 212 5.78 12.89 -11.57
CA LEU A 212 6.79 12.91 -10.51
C LEU A 212 6.28 13.63 -9.25
N VAL A 213 5.61 14.77 -9.39
CA VAL A 213 5.00 15.51 -8.26
C VAL A 213 3.95 14.65 -7.54
N MET A 214 3.13 13.93 -8.29
CA MET A 214 2.06 13.07 -7.75
C MET A 214 2.60 11.83 -7.02
N ILE A 215 3.69 11.24 -7.50
CA ILE A 215 4.38 10.13 -6.82
C ILE A 215 5.14 10.64 -5.58
N ALA A 216 5.73 11.85 -5.65
CA ALA A 216 6.49 12.44 -4.56
C ALA A 216 5.67 12.54 -3.26
N ARG A 217 4.33 12.69 -3.34
CA ARG A 217 3.41 12.64 -2.20
C ARG A 217 3.64 11.43 -1.28
N PHE A 218 3.92 10.26 -1.86
CA PHE A 218 4.12 9.03 -1.09
C PHE A 218 5.55 8.91 -0.55
N LEU A 219 6.53 9.48 -1.27
CA LEU A 219 7.94 9.46 -0.90
C LEU A 219 8.30 10.51 0.16
N LEU A 220 7.66 11.68 0.13
CA LEU A 220 7.95 12.82 1.01
C LEU A 220 7.81 12.49 2.51
N PRO A 221 6.75 11.81 2.98
CA PRO A 221 6.66 11.39 4.38
C PRO A 221 7.75 10.39 4.77
N LEU A 222 8.10 9.45 3.88
CA LEU A 222 9.15 8.45 4.11
C LEU A 222 10.52 9.12 4.24
N ILE A 223 10.85 10.03 3.32
CA ILE A 223 12.10 10.81 3.34
C ILE A 223 12.12 11.73 4.57
N GLY A 224 11.01 12.38 4.89
CA GLY A 224 10.88 13.22 6.09
C GLY A 224 11.12 12.43 7.37
N ALA A 225 10.60 11.21 7.46
CA ALA A 225 10.85 10.31 8.58
C ALA A 225 12.33 9.95 8.69
N LEU A 226 12.95 9.63 7.56
CA LEU A 226 14.36 9.27 7.49
C LEU A 226 15.26 10.46 7.89
N LEU A 227 15.03 11.64 7.32
CA LEU A 227 15.81 12.85 7.57
C LEU A 227 15.68 13.34 9.01
N SER A 228 14.46 13.38 9.54
CA SER A 228 14.23 13.72 10.96
C SER A 228 15.07 12.85 11.88
N TYR A 229 15.15 11.57 11.54
CA TYR A 229 15.80 10.60 12.36
C TYR A 229 17.33 10.71 12.28
N PHE A 230 17.89 10.87 11.08
CA PHE A 230 19.33 10.99 10.88
C PHE A 230 19.91 12.34 11.29
N LEU A 231 19.17 13.44 11.09
CA LEU A 231 19.68 14.79 11.33
C LEU A 231 19.29 15.34 12.71
N PHE A 232 18.10 15.01 13.21
CA PHE A 232 17.53 15.66 14.40
C PHE A 232 17.35 14.72 15.59
N ALA A 233 17.64 13.41 15.45
CA ALA A 233 17.53 12.39 16.50
C ALA A 233 16.15 12.31 17.21
N HIS A 234 15.13 12.97 16.67
CA HIS A 234 13.77 12.98 17.17
C HIS A 234 12.84 12.25 16.19
N PRO A 235 11.97 11.34 16.67
CA PRO A 235 11.01 10.67 15.81
C PRO A 235 9.85 11.62 15.48
N LEU A 236 9.85 12.22 14.28
CA LEU A 236 8.65 12.89 13.77
C LEU A 236 7.51 11.87 13.68
N ARG A 237 6.43 12.12 14.42
CA ARG A 237 5.21 11.29 14.34
C ARG A 237 4.37 11.77 13.16
N PHE A 238 4.43 11.05 12.05
CA PHE A 238 3.59 11.34 10.88
C PHE A 238 2.13 10.96 11.18
N GLY A 239 1.35 11.93 11.67
CA GLY A 239 -0.10 11.81 11.81
C GLY A 239 -0.82 12.26 10.53
N SER A 240 -2.00 11.71 10.26
CA SER A 240 -2.82 12.12 9.13
C SER A 240 -3.34 13.55 9.29
N THR A 241 -2.92 14.47 8.42
CA THR A 241 -3.43 15.86 8.39
C THR A 241 -4.67 15.97 7.50
N ARG A 242 -5.59 16.90 7.83
CA ARG A 242 -6.79 17.14 7.01
C ARG A 242 -6.42 17.54 5.58
N ILE A 243 -5.41 18.40 5.42
CA ILE A 243 -4.90 18.83 4.11
C ILE A 243 -4.33 17.64 3.32
N GLY A 244 -3.57 16.75 3.97
CA GLY A 244 -3.06 15.53 3.32
C GLY A 244 -4.16 14.59 2.84
N LYS A 245 -5.28 14.49 3.57
CA LYS A 245 -6.47 13.72 3.12
C LYS A 245 -7.11 14.35 1.89
N PHE A 246 -7.35 15.68 1.91
CA PHE A 246 -7.91 16.38 0.76
C PHE A 246 -6.99 16.33 -0.47
N ALA A 247 -5.69 16.42 -0.29
CA ALA A 247 -4.72 16.25 -1.37
C ALA A 247 -4.85 14.88 -2.04
N GLY A 248 -5.01 13.81 -1.24
CA GLY A 248 -5.21 12.46 -1.75
C GLY A 248 -6.51 12.30 -2.52
N LEU A 249 -7.61 12.82 -1.96
CA LEU A 249 -8.90 12.83 -2.63
C LEU A 249 -8.85 13.60 -3.96
N SER A 250 -8.22 14.78 -3.97
CA SER A 250 -8.09 15.60 -5.17
C SER A 250 -7.27 14.88 -6.26
N GLN A 251 -6.15 14.24 -5.90
CA GLN A 251 -5.35 13.45 -6.82
C GLN A 251 -6.12 12.24 -7.37
N CYS A 252 -6.87 11.55 -6.52
CA CYS A 252 -7.76 10.46 -6.93
C CYS A 252 -8.79 10.92 -7.97
N LEU A 253 -9.51 12.00 -7.67
CA LEU A 253 -10.48 12.59 -8.60
C LEU A 253 -9.81 13.04 -9.91
N TYR A 254 -8.62 13.62 -9.85
CA TYR A 254 -7.90 14.03 -11.04
C TYR A 254 -7.52 12.84 -11.93
N PHE A 255 -7.03 11.74 -11.35
CA PHE A 255 -6.79 10.50 -12.09
C PHE A 255 -8.07 9.95 -12.72
N LEU A 256 -9.21 9.99 -12.02
CA LEU A 256 -10.50 9.61 -12.60
C LEU A 256 -10.89 10.48 -13.79
N VAL A 257 -10.67 11.79 -13.72
CA VAL A 257 -10.94 12.72 -14.83
C VAL A 257 -10.07 12.40 -16.05
N LEU A 258 -8.78 12.09 -15.85
CA LEU A 258 -7.86 11.74 -16.93
C LEU A 258 -8.17 10.37 -17.54
N LEU A 259 -8.61 9.41 -16.75
CA LEU A 259 -8.95 8.06 -17.20
C LEU A 259 -10.41 7.93 -17.69
N ALA A 260 -11.21 8.98 -17.58
CA ALA A 260 -12.63 8.92 -17.87
C ALA A 260 -12.90 8.50 -19.33
N PRO A 261 -13.93 7.69 -19.58
CA PRO A 261 -14.33 7.33 -20.93
C PRO A 261 -14.67 8.55 -21.80
N PRO A 262 -14.49 8.47 -23.14
CA PRO A 262 -14.76 9.59 -24.06
C PRO A 262 -16.17 10.19 -23.98
N LEU A 263 -17.15 9.42 -23.49
CA LEU A 263 -18.52 9.88 -23.24
C LEU A 263 -18.56 11.11 -22.31
N PHE A 264 -17.61 11.25 -21.40
CA PHE A 264 -17.54 12.36 -20.44
C PHE A 264 -16.60 13.49 -20.86
N ALA A 265 -16.05 13.46 -22.09
CA ALA A 265 -15.10 14.44 -22.60
C ALA A 265 -15.45 15.93 -22.36
N PRO A 266 -16.69 16.42 -22.64
CA PRO A 266 -16.98 17.85 -22.43
C PRO A 266 -16.87 18.25 -20.96
N LEU A 267 -17.31 17.37 -20.05
CA LEU A 267 -17.21 17.59 -18.62
C LEU A 267 -15.75 17.55 -18.16
N THR A 268 -14.97 16.56 -18.61
CA THR A 268 -13.57 16.43 -18.22
C THR A 268 -12.72 17.59 -18.71
N HIS A 269 -12.92 18.08 -19.94
CA HIS A 269 -12.22 19.26 -20.43
C HIS A 269 -12.51 20.52 -19.60
N LEU A 270 -13.74 20.69 -19.12
CA LEU A 270 -14.12 21.83 -18.29
C LEU A 270 -13.46 21.77 -16.89
N ILE A 271 -13.43 20.59 -16.27
CA ILE A 271 -13.02 20.44 -14.86
C ILE A 271 -11.54 20.07 -14.68
N ALA A 272 -10.86 19.54 -15.70
CA ALA A 272 -9.50 19.02 -15.57
C ALA A 272 -8.49 20.08 -15.10
N LEU A 273 -8.51 21.28 -15.71
CA LEU A 273 -7.57 22.34 -15.36
C LEU A 273 -7.84 22.90 -13.94
N PRO A 274 -9.08 23.29 -13.57
CA PRO A 274 -9.37 23.70 -12.20
C PRO A 274 -8.96 22.65 -11.17
N LEU A 275 -9.29 21.37 -11.42
CA LEU A 275 -8.97 20.28 -10.52
C LEU A 275 -7.46 20.03 -10.41
N LEU A 276 -6.72 20.16 -11.51
CA LEU A 276 -5.26 20.08 -11.49
C LEU A 276 -4.66 21.16 -10.58
N ILE A 277 -5.11 22.42 -10.72
CA ILE A 277 -4.62 23.54 -9.90
C ILE A 277 -4.89 23.26 -8.42
N VAL A 278 -6.11 22.86 -8.07
CA VAL A 278 -6.49 22.49 -6.69
C VAL A 278 -5.61 21.35 -6.18
N THR A 279 -5.38 20.32 -6.99
CA THR A 279 -4.54 19.17 -6.64
C THR A 279 -3.11 19.59 -6.35
N LEU A 280 -2.50 20.42 -7.19
CA LEU A 280 -1.14 20.91 -7.01
C LEU A 280 -0.98 21.78 -5.76
N VAL A 281 -1.94 22.69 -5.52
CA VAL A 281 -1.95 23.52 -4.31
C VAL A 281 -2.03 22.64 -3.06
N LEU A 282 -2.94 21.67 -3.04
CA LEU A 282 -3.09 20.75 -1.90
C LEU A 282 -1.85 19.86 -1.70
N LEU A 283 -1.23 19.38 -2.78
CA LEU A 283 0.01 18.59 -2.72
C LEU A 283 1.18 19.41 -2.18
N ALA A 284 1.28 20.71 -2.53
CA ALA A 284 2.30 21.60 -2.01
C ALA A 284 2.08 21.96 -0.53
N LEU A 285 0.81 22.15 -0.12
CA LEU A 285 0.46 22.51 1.26
C LEU A 285 0.52 21.31 2.22
N ALA A 286 0.30 20.08 1.76
CA ALA A 286 0.25 18.90 2.63
C ALA A 286 1.55 18.67 3.43
N PRO A 287 2.76 18.73 2.84
CA PRO A 287 4.01 18.64 3.60
C PRO A 287 4.18 19.77 4.63
N ILE A 288 3.81 20.99 4.29
CA ILE A 288 3.90 22.16 5.20
C ILE A 288 2.95 21.96 6.39
N ALA A 289 1.72 21.52 6.12
CA ALA A 289 0.74 21.19 7.14
C ALA A 289 1.23 20.06 8.07
N GLN A 290 1.97 19.09 7.51
CA GLN A 290 2.57 18.00 8.29
C GLN A 290 3.66 18.50 9.24
N ILE A 291 4.57 19.34 8.74
CA ILE A 291 5.67 19.90 9.53
C ILE A 291 5.12 20.78 10.65
N THR A 292 4.19 21.69 10.33
CA THR A 292 3.57 22.59 11.31
C THR A 292 2.82 21.82 12.41
N ALA A 293 2.06 20.78 12.04
CA ALA A 293 1.38 19.93 13.01
C ALA A 293 2.37 19.19 13.94
N ASN A 294 3.54 18.81 13.43
CA ASN A 294 4.56 18.16 14.26
C ASN A 294 5.23 19.14 15.22
N VAL A 295 5.61 20.34 14.76
CA VAL A 295 6.21 21.39 15.61
C VAL A 295 5.27 21.80 16.74
N SER A 296 3.97 21.99 16.44
CA SER A 296 2.97 22.37 17.46
C SER A 296 2.78 21.34 18.58
N ARG A 297 3.12 20.07 18.34
CA ARG A 297 3.02 18.99 19.33
C ARG A 297 4.25 18.89 20.24
N GLU A 298 5.37 19.50 19.87
CA GLU A 298 6.56 19.55 20.72
C GLU A 298 6.50 20.69 21.75
N THR A 299 5.57 21.64 21.58
CA THR A 299 5.43 22.82 22.45
C THR A 299 4.48 22.59 23.64
N TYR A 300 3.92 21.38 23.79
CA TYR A 300 3.02 20.97 24.88
C TYR A 300 3.55 19.71 25.56
#